data_AF-K7EWB3-F1
#
_entry.id   AF-K7EWB3-F1
#
_cell.length_a   1.000
_cell.length_b   1.000
_cell.length_c   1.000
_cell.angle_alpha   90.00
_cell.angle_beta   90.00
_cell.angle_gamma   90.00
#
_symmetry.space_group_name_H-M   'P 1'
#
loop_
_entity.id
_entity.type
_entity.pdbx_description
1 polymer ?
#
loop_
_entity_poly.entity_id
_entity_poly.type
_entity_poly.pdbx_seq_one_letter_code
_entity_poly.pdbx_strand_id
1 'polypeptide(L)'
;MVGTHYIDFVKSGVKANLSPKFDVSSVYLLVSWLVACVKLHDSNRFPDDIVIIKEDEEKLARAVQVLNEEGKQYGLIMNIDKTKKMVFGDKEIGGSMWILENVEKFTYLGSRMMYDLDCKKEIVTRIAKERVSLKAMDKIWKSKAISLGTKLSIFKTCVFSSMLYGCETWVTTKDSKRRILAFVMSCYRKILRTGWMQKVTNEELSRKIQPKENLLQKVIKWKLQLFGHICRMNYKRKVKTLVFAIMDGPNKRDRPHRKWVDDIVDWCRASLQKLSHSALDRERWKEIVREASDTNRH
;
A
#
# COMPACT_ATOMS: atom_id res chain seq x y z
N MET A 1 -10.04 13.96 22.62
CA MET A 1 -9.91 14.86 21.47
C MET A 1 -9.27 14.07 20.35
N VAL A 2 -10.04 13.81 19.30
CA VAL A 2 -9.57 13.12 18.10
C VAL A 2 -8.69 14.14 17.38
N GLY A 3 -7.39 13.84 17.24
CA GLY A 3 -6.48 14.72 16.52
C GLY A 3 -6.87 14.72 15.05
N THR A 4 -7.18 15.88 14.52
CA THR A 4 -7.51 16.07 13.12
C THR A 4 -6.24 16.09 12.30
N HIS A 5 -5.92 15.01 11.61
CA HIS A 5 -4.65 14.94 10.87
C HIS A 5 -4.84 15.43 9.46
N TYR A 6 -4.08 16.47 9.09
CA TYR A 6 -4.11 17.07 7.75
C TYR A 6 -2.86 16.64 6.99
N ILE A 7 -3.07 16.20 5.75
CA ILE A 7 -1.98 15.90 4.83
C ILE A 7 -2.05 16.82 3.64
N ASP A 8 -0.92 17.42 3.32
CA ASP A 8 -0.76 18.18 2.09
C ASP A 8 0.08 17.40 1.08
N PHE A 9 -0.40 17.36 -0.16
CA PHE A 9 0.34 16.82 -1.30
C PHE A 9 0.93 17.99 -2.08
N VAL A 10 2.14 18.41 -1.74
CA VAL A 10 2.78 19.54 -2.41
C VAL A 10 3.58 19.04 -3.61
N LYS A 11 3.30 19.55 -4.80
CA LYS A 11 4.19 19.34 -5.96
C LYS A 11 5.32 20.38 -5.97
N SER A 12 6.41 20.13 -5.25
CA SER A 12 7.70 20.84 -5.42
C SER A 12 8.78 20.18 -4.56
N GLY A 13 10.03 20.12 -5.01
CA GLY A 13 11.10 19.39 -4.31
C GLY A 13 11.78 20.18 -3.18
N VAL A 14 11.56 19.76 -1.93
CA VAL A 14 12.31 20.12 -0.70
C VAL A 14 12.10 19.03 0.36
N LYS A 15 13.14 18.72 1.16
CA LYS A 15 13.04 17.78 2.29
C LYS A 15 12.48 18.47 3.55
N ALA A 16 11.37 17.96 4.10
CA ALA A 16 10.82 18.44 5.38
C ALA A 16 11.24 17.56 6.58
N ASN A 17 11.82 18.21 7.59
CA ASN A 17 11.94 17.67 8.96
C ASN A 17 10.54 17.70 9.63
N LEU A 18 10.16 16.63 10.35
CA LEU A 18 8.86 16.51 11.03
C LEU A 18 9.15 16.27 12.52
N SER A 19 8.46 16.99 13.40
CA SER A 19 8.51 16.84 14.86
C SER A 19 7.47 15.82 15.35
N PRO A 20 7.48 15.40 16.64
CA PRO A 20 6.94 14.12 17.08
C PRO A 20 5.45 14.16 17.46
N LYS A 21 4.85 12.97 17.35
CA LYS A 21 3.45 12.55 17.62
C LYS A 21 2.55 12.67 16.36
N PHE A 22 2.04 11.53 15.89
CA PHE A 22 0.90 11.37 14.97
C PHE A 22 0.30 9.94 15.13
N ASP A 23 -1.03 9.79 14.93
CA ASP A 23 -1.82 8.55 15.13
C ASP A 23 -2.47 8.02 13.82
N VAL A 24 -2.82 6.72 13.84
CA VAL A 24 -3.45 5.73 12.92
C VAL A 24 -3.36 5.88 11.39
N SER A 25 -3.34 7.08 10.84
CA SER A 25 -3.57 7.33 9.40
C SER A 25 -2.29 7.44 8.56
N SER A 26 -1.14 7.44 9.24
CA SER A 26 0.17 7.74 8.63
C SER A 26 0.89 6.51 8.07
N VAL A 27 0.45 5.28 8.37
CA VAL A 27 1.11 4.05 7.89
C VAL A 27 0.94 3.88 6.38
N TYR A 28 -0.23 4.18 5.82
CA TYR A 28 -0.43 4.13 4.36
C TYR A 28 0.44 5.14 3.62
N LEU A 29 0.45 6.38 4.11
CA LEU A 29 1.23 7.46 3.51
C LEU A 29 2.71 7.19 3.61
N LEU A 30 3.22 6.84 4.80
CA LEU A 30 4.65 6.64 4.99
C LEU A 30 5.16 5.31 4.51
N VAL A 31 4.34 4.26 4.39
CA VAL A 31 4.73 3.02 3.73
C VAL A 31 4.73 3.19 2.21
N SER A 32 3.71 3.84 1.63
CA SER A 32 3.72 4.14 0.18
C SER A 32 4.84 5.13 -0.16
N TRP A 33 5.10 6.09 0.73
CA TRP A 33 6.26 7.00 0.66
C TRP A 33 7.57 6.29 1.01
N LEU A 34 7.59 5.24 1.85
CA LEU A 34 8.78 4.41 2.10
C LEU A 34 9.15 3.62 0.85
N VAL A 35 8.16 3.01 0.19
CA VAL A 35 8.38 2.26 -1.05
C VAL A 35 8.92 3.20 -2.13
N ALA A 36 8.45 4.45 -2.17
CA ALA A 36 9.02 5.49 -3.02
C ALA A 36 10.43 5.94 -2.55
N CYS A 37 10.65 6.24 -1.28
CA CYS A 37 11.94 6.72 -0.75
C CYS A 37 13.05 5.67 -0.70
N VAL A 38 12.72 4.40 -0.42
CA VAL A 38 13.67 3.28 -0.47
C VAL A 38 14.12 3.05 -1.91
N LYS A 39 13.23 3.23 -2.91
CA LYS A 39 13.60 3.19 -4.33
C LYS A 39 14.34 4.45 -4.81
N LEU A 40 14.06 5.61 -4.22
CA LEU A 40 14.71 6.89 -4.57
C LEU A 40 16.10 7.06 -3.93
N HIS A 41 16.46 6.32 -2.88
CA HIS A 41 17.80 6.45 -2.28
C HIS A 41 18.93 5.93 -3.20
N ASP A 42 18.59 5.13 -4.22
CA ASP A 42 19.53 4.63 -5.23
C ASP A 42 19.62 5.52 -6.49
N SER A 43 18.80 6.58 -6.59
CA SER A 43 18.82 7.51 -7.73
C SER A 43 18.75 8.95 -7.24
N ASN A 44 19.71 9.78 -7.64
CA ASN A 44 19.88 11.19 -7.25
C ASN A 44 18.77 12.15 -7.75
N ARG A 45 17.50 11.72 -7.79
CA ARG A 45 16.35 12.46 -8.32
C ARG A 45 15.48 12.98 -7.17
N PHE A 46 15.30 14.29 -7.14
CA PHE A 46 14.30 14.94 -6.29
C PHE A 46 12.90 14.53 -6.77
N PRO A 47 12.00 14.08 -5.88
CA PRO A 47 10.62 13.83 -6.27
C PRO A 47 9.90 15.16 -6.51
N ASP A 48 9.19 15.28 -7.63
CA ASP A 48 8.29 16.40 -7.91
C ASP A 48 7.09 16.43 -6.94
N ASP A 49 6.78 15.29 -6.29
CA ASP A 49 5.68 15.13 -5.35
C ASP A 49 6.18 15.01 -3.89
N ILE A 50 5.75 15.91 -3.03
CA ILE A 50 5.91 15.89 -1.56
C ILE A 50 4.60 15.51 -0.91
N VAL A 51 4.72 14.78 0.21
CA VAL A 51 3.64 14.55 1.16
C VAL A 51 4.05 15.13 2.51
N ILE A 52 3.26 16.04 3.05
CA ILE A 52 3.41 16.59 4.40
C ILE A 52 2.32 15.98 5.27
N ILE A 53 2.68 15.42 6.41
CA ILE A 53 1.72 14.83 7.36
C ILE A 53 1.78 15.63 8.65
N LYS A 54 0.62 16.15 9.10
CA LYS A 54 0.48 16.87 10.36
C LYS A 54 -0.74 16.41 11.15
N GLU A 55 -0.74 16.71 12.44
CA GLU A 55 -1.69 16.29 13.48
C GLU A 55 -2.81 17.31 13.65
N ASP A 56 -2.63 18.48 13.03
CA ASP A 56 -3.35 19.72 13.27
C ASP A 56 -3.23 20.59 12.01
N GLU A 57 -4.29 21.32 11.70
CA GLU A 57 -4.41 22.19 10.53
C GLU A 57 -3.37 23.30 10.59
N GLU A 58 -3.19 23.92 11.77
CA GLU A 58 -2.25 25.03 11.90
C GLU A 58 -0.81 24.59 11.69
N LYS A 59 -0.46 23.39 12.18
CA LYS A 59 0.87 22.81 11.97
C LYS A 59 1.08 22.45 10.50
N LEU A 60 0.02 22.07 9.78
CA LEU A 60 0.08 21.91 8.34
C LEU A 60 0.28 23.26 7.66
N ALA A 61 -0.42 24.30 8.09
CA ALA A 61 -0.37 25.66 7.51
C ALA A 61 1.04 26.20 7.52
N ARG A 62 1.65 26.19 8.69
CA ARG A 62 3.02 26.63 8.88
C ARG A 62 3.99 25.82 8.01
N ALA A 63 3.81 24.50 7.92
CA ALA A 63 4.70 23.67 7.11
C ALA A 63 4.57 23.93 5.60
N VAL A 64 3.36 24.15 5.11
CA VAL A 64 3.08 24.46 3.70
C VAL A 64 3.59 25.85 3.34
N GLN A 65 3.38 26.82 4.22
CA GLN A 65 3.89 28.17 4.06
C GLN A 65 5.42 28.18 3.97
N VAL A 66 6.10 27.54 4.92
CA VAL A 66 7.57 27.41 4.90
C VAL A 66 8.03 26.73 3.63
N LEU A 67 7.36 25.66 3.19
CA LEU A 67 7.71 24.98 1.95
C LEU A 67 7.54 25.88 0.71
N ASN A 68 6.51 26.72 0.69
CA ASN A 68 6.29 27.68 -0.39
C ASN A 68 7.36 28.78 -0.39
N GLU A 69 7.71 29.31 0.77
CA GLU A 69 8.72 30.35 0.94
C GLU A 69 10.11 29.84 0.54
N GLU A 70 10.50 28.66 1.03
CA GLU A 70 11.74 27.98 0.65
C GLU A 70 11.75 27.66 -0.85
N GLY A 71 10.65 27.11 -1.38
CA GLY A 71 10.51 26.81 -2.80
C GLY A 71 10.75 28.04 -3.68
N LYS A 72 10.19 29.20 -3.32
CA LYS A 72 10.37 30.46 -4.03
C LYS A 72 11.84 30.90 -4.09
N GLN A 73 12.63 30.66 -3.05
CA GLN A 73 14.07 30.98 -3.05
C GLN A 73 14.84 30.21 -4.14
N TYR A 74 14.37 29.00 -4.49
CA TYR A 74 14.92 28.18 -5.56
C TYR A 74 14.16 28.31 -6.89
N GLY A 75 13.28 29.31 -7.03
CA GLY A 75 12.47 29.54 -8.24
C GLY A 75 11.34 28.53 -8.44
N LEU A 76 10.96 27.76 -7.41
CA LEU A 76 9.85 26.82 -7.45
C LEU A 76 8.55 27.52 -7.03
N ILE A 77 7.49 27.33 -7.84
CA ILE A 77 6.16 27.86 -7.56
C ILE A 77 5.22 26.70 -7.26
N MET A 78 4.56 26.74 -6.11
CA MET A 78 3.57 25.75 -5.72
C MET A 78 2.33 25.84 -6.62
N ASN A 79 1.93 24.71 -7.21
CA ASN A 79 0.71 24.62 -7.99
C ASN A 79 -0.50 24.34 -7.08
N ILE A 80 -1.22 25.40 -6.70
CA ILE A 80 -2.38 25.35 -5.79
C ILE A 80 -3.47 24.41 -6.32
N ASP A 81 -3.69 24.36 -7.63
CA ASP A 81 -4.74 23.51 -8.23
C ASP A 81 -4.43 22.01 -8.07
N LYS A 82 -3.14 21.64 -8.04
CA LYS A 82 -2.68 20.25 -7.85
C LYS A 82 -2.48 19.90 -6.39
N THR A 83 -2.23 20.90 -5.55
CA THR A 83 -2.02 20.75 -4.11
C THR A 83 -3.37 20.58 -3.41
N LYS A 84 -3.54 19.49 -2.67
CA LYS A 84 -4.80 19.12 -2.04
C LYS A 84 -4.54 18.74 -0.60
N LYS A 85 -5.46 19.13 0.28
CA LYS A 85 -5.47 18.66 1.66
C LYS A 85 -6.42 17.47 1.82
N MET A 86 -6.06 16.52 2.67
CA MET A 86 -6.93 15.41 3.06
C MET A 86 -6.89 15.24 4.57
N VAL A 87 -8.07 15.13 5.17
CA VAL A 87 -8.24 14.77 6.58
C VAL A 87 -8.64 13.31 6.67
N PHE A 88 -8.00 12.55 7.55
CA PHE A 88 -8.36 11.14 7.77
C PHE A 88 -9.30 10.96 8.96
N GLY A 89 -10.22 10.02 8.86
CA GLY A 89 -11.10 9.59 9.96
C GLY A 89 -12.38 10.41 10.13
N ASP A 90 -12.36 11.70 9.79
CA ASP A 90 -13.54 12.57 9.81
C ASP A 90 -13.75 13.24 8.45
N LYS A 91 -15.01 13.30 7.99
CA LYS A 91 -15.38 13.78 6.64
C LYS A 91 -15.25 15.29 6.49
N GLU A 92 -15.40 16.03 7.58
CA GLU A 92 -15.41 17.48 7.58
C GLU A 92 -14.75 17.99 8.84
N ILE A 93 -13.71 18.81 8.68
CA ILE A 93 -13.51 19.91 9.59
C ILE A 93 -13.68 21.16 8.74
N GLY A 94 -14.84 21.81 8.93
CA GLY A 94 -15.10 23.14 8.45
C GLY A 94 -14.05 24.08 9.03
N GLY A 95 -13.24 24.64 8.13
CA GLY A 95 -12.21 25.61 8.43
C GLY A 95 -11.98 26.44 7.18
N SER A 96 -12.84 27.42 7.00
CA SER A 96 -12.85 28.43 5.92
C SER A 96 -11.65 29.39 6.01
N MET A 97 -10.44 28.86 6.12
CA MET A 97 -9.22 29.67 6.31
C MET A 97 -8.02 29.16 5.49
N TRP A 98 -8.27 28.36 4.46
CA TRP A 98 -7.23 27.78 3.62
C TRP A 98 -7.60 27.77 2.14
N ILE A 99 -6.61 28.09 1.31
CA ILE A 99 -6.72 28.12 -0.16
C ILE A 99 -6.79 26.70 -0.75
N LEU A 100 -6.34 25.68 -0.01
CA LEU A 100 -6.26 24.31 -0.50
C LEU A 100 -7.60 23.56 -0.38
N GLU A 101 -8.02 22.95 -1.48
CA GLU A 101 -9.20 22.09 -1.55
C GLU A 101 -9.03 20.86 -0.65
N ASN A 102 -10.03 20.61 0.21
CA ASN A 102 -10.12 19.38 0.98
C ASN A 102 -10.73 18.26 0.14
N VAL A 103 -10.03 17.13 0.00
CA VAL A 103 -10.45 16.00 -0.82
C VAL A 103 -10.68 14.75 0.00
N GLU A 104 -11.76 14.03 -0.29
CA GLU A 104 -12.02 12.71 0.31
C GLU A 104 -11.16 11.58 -0.28
N LYS A 105 -10.63 11.82 -1.49
CA LYS A 105 -9.84 10.85 -2.27
C LYS A 105 -8.70 11.55 -2.97
N PHE A 106 -7.54 10.91 -3.00
CA PHE A 106 -6.36 11.43 -3.70
C PHE A 106 -5.58 10.27 -4.33
N THR A 107 -5.02 10.49 -5.52
CA THR A 107 -4.18 9.47 -6.17
C THR A 107 -2.73 9.92 -6.10
N TYR A 108 -1.93 9.21 -5.31
CA TYR A 108 -0.51 9.48 -5.12
C TYR A 108 0.32 8.35 -5.72
N LEU A 109 1.21 8.68 -6.68
CA LEU A 109 2.07 7.72 -7.38
C LEU A 109 1.33 6.48 -7.92
N GLY A 110 0.08 6.65 -8.36
CA GLY A 110 -0.78 5.58 -8.89
C GLY A 110 -1.59 4.79 -7.84
N SER A 111 -1.33 5.00 -6.55
CA SER A 111 -2.10 4.42 -5.44
C SER A 111 -3.21 5.37 -5.01
N ARG A 112 -4.42 4.85 -4.82
CA ARG A 112 -5.59 5.66 -4.45
C ARG A 112 -5.81 5.63 -2.95
N MET A 113 -5.75 6.81 -2.34
CA MET A 113 -5.99 7.04 -0.92
C MET A 113 -7.40 7.57 -0.72
N MET A 114 -7.99 7.20 0.41
CA MET A 114 -9.33 7.57 0.83
C MET A 114 -9.26 8.07 2.28
N TYR A 115 -10.10 9.05 2.62
CA TYR A 115 -10.19 9.62 3.98
C TYR A 115 -10.53 8.55 5.05
N ASP A 116 -11.27 7.50 4.66
CA ASP A 116 -11.71 6.38 5.50
C ASP A 116 -10.63 5.30 5.70
N LEU A 117 -9.46 5.45 5.06
CA LEU A 117 -8.34 4.48 5.05
C LEU A 117 -8.74 3.09 4.54
N ASP A 118 -9.89 2.95 3.85
CA ASP A 118 -10.35 1.66 3.36
C ASP A 118 -9.68 1.27 2.04
N CYS A 119 -8.82 0.26 2.13
CA CYS A 119 -8.12 -0.30 0.98
C CYS A 119 -9.02 -1.01 -0.03
N LYS A 120 -10.25 -1.37 0.33
CA LYS A 120 -11.14 -2.14 -0.55
C LYS A 120 -11.36 -1.45 -1.90
N LYS A 121 -11.58 -0.13 -1.89
CA LYS A 121 -11.82 0.66 -3.12
C LYS A 121 -10.59 0.65 -4.03
N GLU A 122 -9.39 0.71 -3.47
CA GLU A 122 -8.14 0.62 -4.24
C GLU A 122 -7.99 -0.76 -4.90
N ILE A 123 -8.18 -1.84 -4.12
CA ILE A 123 -8.05 -3.22 -4.61
C ILE A 123 -9.06 -3.49 -5.74
N VAL A 124 -10.31 -3.06 -5.57
CA VAL A 124 -11.36 -3.19 -6.60
C VAL A 124 -10.98 -2.41 -7.87
N THR A 125 -10.49 -1.19 -7.72
CA THR A 125 -10.06 -0.35 -8.85
C THR A 125 -8.90 -1.00 -9.61
N ARG A 126 -7.92 -1.57 -8.91
CA ARG A 126 -6.78 -2.28 -9.53
C ARG A 126 -7.23 -3.53 -10.25
N ILE A 127 -8.08 -4.36 -9.64
CA ILE A 127 -8.66 -5.53 -10.31
C ILE A 127 -9.39 -5.11 -11.60
N ALA A 128 -10.15 -4.00 -11.57
CA ALA A 128 -10.83 -3.50 -12.75
C ALA A 128 -9.84 -3.07 -13.86
N LYS A 129 -8.78 -2.33 -13.52
CA LYS A 129 -7.73 -1.94 -14.47
C LYS A 129 -7.04 -3.16 -15.08
N GLU A 130 -6.70 -4.16 -14.27
CA GLU A 130 -6.05 -5.37 -14.76
C GLU A 130 -6.97 -6.22 -15.64
N ARG A 131 -8.28 -6.23 -15.38
CA ARG A 131 -9.25 -6.87 -16.28
C ARG A 131 -9.26 -6.21 -17.67
N VAL A 132 -9.11 -4.88 -17.74
CA VAL A 132 -9.00 -4.16 -19.02
C VAL A 132 -7.70 -4.54 -19.72
N SER A 133 -6.57 -4.56 -19.00
CA SER A 133 -5.26 -5.00 -19.53
C SER A 133 -5.31 -6.43 -20.09
N LEU A 134 -5.90 -7.36 -19.33
CA LEU A 134 -6.12 -8.75 -19.76
C LEU A 134 -7.04 -8.88 -20.97
N LYS A 135 -7.97 -7.94 -21.17
CA LYS A 135 -8.83 -7.89 -22.36
C LYS A 135 -8.07 -7.34 -23.56
N ALA A 136 -7.18 -6.37 -23.39
CA ALA A 136 -6.33 -5.89 -24.47
C ALA A 136 -5.41 -7.00 -25.03
N MET A 137 -4.95 -7.90 -24.16
CA MET A 137 -4.08 -9.04 -24.52
C MET A 137 -4.84 -10.31 -24.96
N ASP A 138 -6.13 -10.21 -25.33
CA ASP A 138 -6.99 -11.39 -25.58
C ASP A 138 -6.45 -12.33 -26.67
N LYS A 139 -5.82 -11.77 -27.71
CA LYS A 139 -5.19 -12.54 -28.80
C LYS A 139 -4.09 -13.48 -28.28
N ILE A 140 -3.31 -13.04 -27.28
CA ILE A 140 -2.23 -13.83 -26.65
C ILE A 140 -2.84 -15.01 -25.90
N TRP A 141 -3.86 -14.77 -25.08
CA TRP A 141 -4.50 -15.81 -24.27
C TRP A 141 -5.19 -16.87 -25.13
N LYS A 142 -5.82 -16.45 -26.25
CA LYS A 142 -6.52 -17.34 -27.19
C LYS A 142 -5.58 -18.16 -28.08
N SER A 143 -4.40 -17.63 -28.43
CA SER A 143 -3.46 -18.30 -29.35
C SER A 143 -3.06 -19.71 -28.91
N LYS A 144 -3.12 -20.69 -29.82
CA LYS A 144 -2.58 -22.05 -29.61
C LYS A 144 -1.06 -22.11 -29.85
N ALA A 145 -0.50 -21.19 -30.63
CA ALA A 145 0.92 -21.16 -30.96
C ALA A 145 1.81 -20.74 -29.77
N ILE A 146 1.25 -19.98 -28.83
CA ILE A 146 1.99 -19.53 -27.64
C ILE A 146 1.90 -20.59 -26.55
N SER A 147 3.07 -21.03 -26.07
CA SER A 147 3.17 -22.00 -24.98
C SER A 147 2.52 -21.49 -23.68
N LEU A 148 2.05 -22.41 -22.84
CA LEU A 148 1.50 -22.07 -21.52
C LEU A 148 2.54 -21.34 -20.65
N GLY A 149 3.80 -21.79 -20.68
CA GLY A 149 4.89 -21.16 -19.92
C GLY A 149 5.11 -19.70 -20.30
N THR A 150 5.11 -19.38 -21.60
CA THR A 150 5.23 -18.00 -22.09
C THR A 150 4.03 -17.15 -21.65
N LYS A 151 2.79 -17.67 -21.74
CA LYS A 151 1.60 -16.96 -21.25
C LYS A 151 1.66 -16.66 -19.75
N LEU A 152 2.10 -17.63 -18.95
CA LEU A 152 2.27 -17.45 -17.51
C LEU A 152 3.35 -16.42 -17.19
N SER A 153 4.43 -16.38 -17.98
CA SER A 153 5.48 -15.35 -17.86
C SER A 153 4.94 -13.95 -18.16
N ILE A 154 4.20 -13.78 -19.26
CA ILE A 154 3.54 -12.51 -19.61
C ILE A 154 2.54 -12.09 -18.52
N PHE A 155 1.74 -13.03 -18.03
CA PHE A 155 0.80 -12.76 -16.94
C PHE A 155 1.51 -12.27 -15.67
N LYS A 156 2.63 -12.91 -15.30
CA LYS A 156 3.42 -12.52 -14.13
C LYS A 156 4.12 -11.16 -14.31
N THR A 157 4.57 -10.84 -15.52
CA THR A 157 5.33 -9.61 -15.81
C THR A 157 4.45 -8.40 -16.03
N CYS A 158 3.25 -8.57 -16.58
CA CYS A 158 2.34 -7.46 -16.87
C CYS A 158 1.26 -7.29 -15.80
N VAL A 159 0.60 -8.38 -15.39
CA VAL A 159 -0.58 -8.30 -14.51
C VAL A 159 -0.19 -8.39 -13.04
N PHE A 160 0.67 -9.34 -12.67
CA PHE A 160 1.08 -9.47 -11.27
C PHE A 160 1.92 -8.27 -10.80
N SER A 161 2.84 -7.78 -11.63
CA SER A 161 3.69 -6.63 -11.28
C SER A 161 2.85 -5.37 -11.01
N SER A 162 1.88 -5.07 -11.87
CA SER A 162 0.98 -3.93 -11.75
C SER A 162 0.02 -4.08 -10.57
N MET A 163 -0.55 -5.28 -10.38
CA MET A 163 -1.46 -5.55 -9.26
C MET A 163 -0.76 -5.47 -7.90
N LEU A 164 0.48 -5.94 -7.80
CA LEU A 164 1.25 -5.95 -6.55
C LEU A 164 1.90 -4.59 -6.23
N TYR A 165 1.87 -3.63 -7.15
CA TYR A 165 2.45 -2.32 -6.89
C TYR A 165 1.76 -1.65 -5.68
N GLY A 166 2.52 -1.39 -4.61
CA GLY A 166 2.01 -0.78 -3.38
C GLY A 166 1.20 -1.71 -2.48
N CYS A 167 1.10 -3.01 -2.80
CA CYS A 167 0.30 -3.94 -2.00
C CYS A 167 0.81 -4.14 -0.57
N GLU A 168 2.08 -3.82 -0.29
CA GLU A 168 2.66 -3.90 1.05
C GLU A 168 1.96 -2.97 2.04
N THR A 169 1.32 -1.90 1.53
CA THR A 169 0.57 -0.92 2.32
C THR A 169 -0.81 -1.41 2.74
N TRP A 170 -1.36 -2.43 2.06
CA TRP A 170 -2.76 -2.80 2.22
C TRP A 170 -3.05 -3.46 3.57
N VAL A 171 -4.28 -3.23 4.05
CA VAL A 171 -4.90 -4.00 5.13
C VAL A 171 -5.66 -5.16 4.50
N THR A 172 -5.24 -6.38 4.82
CA THR A 172 -5.63 -7.60 4.13
C THR A 172 -6.83 -8.25 4.81
N THR A 173 -8.01 -7.68 4.58
CA THR A 173 -9.29 -8.24 5.06
C THR A 173 -9.65 -9.55 4.36
N LYS A 174 -10.50 -10.37 4.99
CA LYS A 174 -11.02 -11.62 4.36
C LYS A 174 -11.67 -11.35 2.98
N ASP A 175 -12.44 -10.27 2.86
CA ASP A 175 -13.07 -9.88 1.58
C ASP A 175 -12.03 -9.52 0.51
N SER A 176 -11.00 -8.74 0.88
CA SER A 176 -9.91 -8.42 -0.05
C SER A 176 -9.17 -9.66 -0.55
N LYS A 177 -8.84 -10.62 0.35
CA LYS A 177 -8.23 -11.91 -0.02
C LYS A 177 -9.13 -12.67 -1.00
N ARG A 178 -10.43 -12.76 -0.71
CA ARG A 178 -11.41 -13.43 -1.56
C ARG A 178 -11.45 -12.83 -2.97
N ARG A 179 -11.49 -11.50 -3.08
CA ARG A 179 -11.52 -10.79 -4.37
C ARG A 179 -10.25 -11.01 -5.18
N ILE A 180 -9.08 -10.93 -4.54
CA ILE A 180 -7.78 -11.15 -5.17
C ILE A 180 -7.68 -12.59 -5.69
N LEU A 181 -8.03 -13.59 -4.87
CA LEU A 181 -8.00 -14.99 -5.27
C LEU A 181 -9.00 -15.29 -6.41
N ALA A 182 -10.22 -14.75 -6.33
CA ALA A 182 -11.21 -14.90 -7.40
C ALA A 182 -10.73 -14.28 -8.72
N PHE A 183 -10.07 -13.12 -8.67
CA PHE A 183 -9.46 -12.50 -9.83
C PHE A 183 -8.35 -13.39 -10.43
N VAL A 184 -7.42 -13.89 -9.62
CA VAL A 184 -6.35 -14.80 -10.09
C VAL A 184 -6.95 -16.05 -10.75
N MET A 185 -7.97 -16.66 -10.15
CA MET A 185 -8.66 -17.81 -10.73
C MET A 185 -9.37 -17.48 -12.05
N SER A 186 -9.93 -16.27 -12.20
CA SER A 186 -10.48 -15.83 -13.49
C SER A 186 -9.40 -15.68 -14.57
N CYS A 187 -8.21 -15.23 -14.19
CA CYS A 187 -7.07 -15.10 -15.10
C CYS A 187 -6.57 -16.47 -15.56
N TYR A 188 -6.46 -17.42 -14.63
CA TYR A 188 -6.07 -18.80 -14.91
C TYR A 188 -7.03 -19.49 -15.88
N ARG A 189 -8.35 -19.33 -15.68
CA ARG A 189 -9.35 -19.79 -16.66
C ARG A 189 -9.12 -19.19 -18.03
N LYS A 190 -8.83 -17.89 -18.10
CA LYS A 190 -8.58 -17.20 -19.38
C LYS A 190 -7.32 -17.71 -20.09
N ILE A 191 -6.22 -17.92 -19.35
CA ILE A 191 -4.94 -18.42 -19.87
C ILE A 191 -5.08 -19.87 -20.39
N LEU A 192 -5.78 -20.71 -19.63
CA LEU A 192 -6.05 -22.11 -19.99
C LEU A 192 -7.18 -22.25 -21.04
N ARG A 193 -7.90 -21.16 -21.33
CA ARG A 193 -9.07 -21.14 -22.22
C ARG A 193 -10.18 -22.08 -21.75
N THR A 194 -10.34 -22.18 -20.45
CA THR A 194 -11.37 -23.00 -19.81
C THR A 194 -12.69 -22.23 -19.79
N GLY A 195 -13.66 -22.71 -20.57
CA GLY A 195 -15.02 -22.18 -20.57
C GLY A 195 -15.77 -22.55 -19.29
N TRP A 196 -16.77 -21.75 -18.91
CA TRP A 196 -17.61 -22.00 -17.74
C TRP A 196 -18.37 -23.34 -17.83
N MET A 197 -18.77 -23.76 -19.05
CA MET A 197 -19.46 -25.03 -19.30
C MET A 197 -18.62 -26.27 -18.94
N GLN A 198 -17.29 -26.15 -18.88
CA GLN A 198 -16.41 -27.28 -18.56
C GLN A 198 -16.41 -27.63 -17.06
N LYS A 199 -17.07 -26.84 -16.21
CA LYS A 199 -17.23 -27.08 -14.75
C LYS A 199 -15.93 -27.42 -14.00
N VAL A 200 -14.78 -26.97 -14.51
CA VAL A 200 -13.45 -27.22 -13.92
C VAL A 200 -13.32 -26.50 -12.58
N THR A 201 -12.94 -27.26 -11.55
CA THR A 201 -12.76 -26.74 -10.19
C THR A 201 -11.53 -25.84 -10.08
N ASN A 202 -11.50 -24.96 -9.07
CA ASN A 202 -10.34 -24.10 -8.83
C ASN A 202 -9.08 -24.91 -8.47
N GLU A 203 -9.25 -26.06 -7.82
CA GLU A 203 -8.18 -26.99 -7.49
C GLU A 203 -7.57 -27.63 -8.74
N GLU A 204 -8.42 -28.06 -9.69
CA GLU A 204 -7.94 -28.61 -10.95
C GLU A 204 -7.22 -27.56 -11.81
N LEU A 205 -7.72 -26.32 -11.86
CA LEU A 205 -7.01 -25.20 -12.52
C LEU A 205 -5.64 -24.95 -11.88
N SER A 206 -5.56 -25.01 -10.55
CA SER A 206 -4.31 -24.83 -9.82
C SER A 206 -3.33 -25.96 -10.09
N ARG A 207 -3.80 -27.22 -10.19
CA ARG A 207 -2.99 -28.37 -10.59
C ARG A 207 -2.46 -28.29 -12.02
N LYS A 208 -3.20 -27.65 -12.94
CA LYS A 208 -2.76 -27.45 -14.34
C LYS A 208 -1.69 -26.35 -14.47
N ILE A 209 -1.80 -25.28 -13.68
CA ILE A 209 -0.83 -24.16 -13.76
C ILE A 209 0.39 -24.38 -12.88
N GLN A 210 0.22 -25.08 -11.74
CA GLN A 210 1.27 -25.32 -10.74
C GLN A 210 2.06 -24.05 -10.42
N PRO A 211 1.38 -22.98 -9.95
CA PRO A 211 2.08 -21.73 -9.67
C PRO A 211 3.08 -21.96 -8.54
N LYS A 212 4.36 -21.63 -8.78
CA LYS A 212 5.42 -21.71 -7.75
C LYS A 212 5.10 -20.86 -6.52
N GLU A 213 4.37 -19.76 -6.70
CA GLU A 213 3.99 -18.81 -5.65
C GLU A 213 2.68 -18.15 -6.08
N ASN A 214 1.68 -18.12 -5.20
CA ASN A 214 0.42 -17.44 -5.45
C ASN A 214 0.53 -15.93 -5.13
N LEU A 215 -0.40 -15.14 -5.66
CA LEU A 215 -0.37 -13.68 -5.52
C LEU A 215 -0.46 -13.23 -4.04
N LEU A 216 -1.23 -13.96 -3.22
CA LEU A 216 -1.41 -13.65 -1.81
C LEU A 216 -0.13 -13.93 -1.00
N GLN A 217 0.59 -15.03 -1.32
CA GLN A 217 1.89 -15.34 -0.73
C GLN A 217 2.90 -14.22 -0.99
N LYS A 218 2.89 -13.66 -2.21
CA LYS A 218 3.70 -12.47 -2.52
C LYS A 218 3.33 -11.25 -1.69
N VAL A 219 2.03 -10.95 -1.56
CA VAL A 219 1.56 -9.82 -0.73
C VAL A 219 2.04 -9.99 0.71
N ILE A 220 1.89 -11.20 1.28
CA ILE A 220 2.35 -11.52 2.64
C ILE A 220 3.87 -11.31 2.74
N LYS A 221 4.62 -11.90 1.81
CA LYS A 221 6.09 -11.82 1.79
C LYS A 221 6.59 -10.38 1.72
N TRP A 222 6.06 -9.58 0.79
CA TRP A 222 6.50 -8.20 0.62
C TRP A 222 6.13 -7.34 1.82
N LYS A 223 4.93 -7.51 2.37
CA LYS A 223 4.49 -6.80 3.58
C LYS A 223 5.37 -7.15 4.79
N LEU A 224 5.73 -8.42 4.98
CA LEU A 224 6.65 -8.83 6.05
C LEU A 224 8.09 -8.35 5.80
N GLN A 225 8.56 -8.34 4.55
CA GLN A 225 9.88 -7.79 4.21
C GLN A 225 9.96 -6.30 4.55
N LEU A 226 8.92 -5.54 4.21
CA LEU A 226 8.77 -4.14 4.58
C LEU A 226 8.73 -3.96 6.09
N PHE A 227 7.94 -4.75 6.82
CA PHE A 227 7.91 -4.69 8.28
C PHE A 227 9.30 -4.90 8.88
N GLY A 228 10.00 -5.94 8.45
CA GLY A 228 11.37 -6.18 8.91
C GLY A 228 12.31 -5.02 8.58
N HIS A 229 12.16 -4.40 7.41
CA HIS A 229 12.92 -3.21 7.04
C HIS A 229 12.63 -2.04 7.98
N ILE A 230 11.36 -1.78 8.29
CA ILE A 230 10.93 -0.73 9.24
C ILE A 230 11.50 -1.00 10.64
N CYS A 231 11.44 -2.25 11.13
CA CYS A 231 12.01 -2.63 12.44
C CYS A 231 13.51 -2.34 12.53
N ARG A 232 14.25 -2.50 11.43
CA ARG A 232 15.70 -2.25 11.38
C ARG A 232 16.08 -0.79 11.12
N MET A 233 15.12 0.09 10.82
CA MET A 233 15.40 1.52 10.66
C MET A 233 15.84 2.17 11.97
N ASN A 234 16.57 3.28 11.86
CA ASN A 234 16.88 4.14 13.01
C ASN A 234 15.58 4.72 13.61
N TYR A 235 15.49 4.81 14.95
CA TYR A 235 14.33 5.36 15.66
C TYR A 235 14.02 6.82 15.30
N LYS A 236 15.02 7.58 14.83
CA LYS A 236 14.84 8.95 14.31
C LYS A 236 14.02 8.99 13.01
N ARG A 237 13.88 7.85 12.31
CA ARG A 237 13.02 7.73 11.14
C ARG A 237 11.58 7.65 11.61
N LYS A 238 10.81 8.66 11.20
CA LYS A 238 9.43 8.88 11.65
C LYS A 238 8.49 7.74 11.29
N VAL A 239 8.79 7.03 10.20
CA VAL A 239 8.06 5.83 9.76
C VAL A 239 8.06 4.77 10.85
N LYS A 240 9.24 4.52 11.46
CA LYS A 240 9.38 3.56 12.54
C LYS A 240 8.60 4.04 13.77
N THR A 241 8.75 5.31 14.13
CA THR A 241 7.95 5.91 15.21
C THR A 241 6.46 5.73 14.96
N LEU A 242 5.97 5.94 13.74
CA LEU A 242 4.53 5.90 13.43
C LEU A 242 3.94 4.50 13.43
N VAL A 243 4.69 3.51 12.95
CA VAL A 243 4.25 2.11 13.03
C VAL A 243 4.14 1.65 14.48
N PHE A 244 4.97 2.18 15.39
CA PHE A 244 5.04 1.75 16.79
C PHE A 244 4.38 2.70 17.82
N ALA A 245 4.07 3.95 17.48
CA ALA A 245 3.47 4.95 18.39
C ALA A 245 1.99 4.68 18.70
N ILE A 246 1.33 3.82 17.93
CA ILE A 246 -0.10 3.47 18.04
C ILE A 246 -0.37 2.46 19.19
N MET A 247 0.63 2.14 20.03
CA MET A 247 0.50 1.08 21.04
C MET A 247 -0.25 1.49 22.33
N ASP A 248 -0.48 2.78 22.60
CA ASP A 248 -1.00 3.26 23.91
C ASP A 248 -2.35 4.03 23.85
N GLY A 249 -3.20 3.78 22.85
CA GLY A 249 -4.52 4.45 22.72
C GLY A 249 -5.72 3.55 23.05
N PRO A 250 -6.73 4.01 23.83
CA PRO A 250 -7.96 3.25 24.01
C PRO A 250 -8.75 3.15 22.70
N ASN A 251 -9.12 1.93 22.31
CA ASN A 251 -9.97 1.69 21.15
C ASN A 251 -11.38 2.30 21.38
N LYS A 252 -11.98 2.90 20.34
CA LYS A 252 -13.42 3.26 20.37
C LYS A 252 -14.26 2.00 20.69
N ARG A 253 -15.37 2.19 21.40
CA ARG A 253 -16.24 1.15 21.98
C ARG A 253 -16.98 0.25 20.96
N ASP A 254 -16.74 0.44 19.66
CA ASP A 254 -17.29 -0.36 18.56
C ASP A 254 -16.22 -1.22 17.88
N ARG A 255 -16.64 -2.21 17.08
CA ARG A 255 -15.76 -3.18 16.40
C ARG A 255 -14.52 -2.48 15.79
N PRO A 256 -13.33 -2.66 16.38
CA PRO A 256 -12.17 -1.87 15.97
C PRO A 256 -11.80 -2.15 14.52
N HIS A 257 -11.47 -1.09 13.78
CA HIS A 257 -10.96 -1.21 12.42
C HIS A 257 -9.65 -2.01 12.43
N ARG A 258 -9.56 -3.00 11.54
CA ARG A 258 -8.36 -3.83 11.38
C ARG A 258 -7.18 -2.97 10.96
N LYS A 259 -6.08 -3.03 11.71
CA LYS A 259 -4.85 -2.27 11.49
C LYS A 259 -3.90 -3.04 10.57
N TRP A 260 -2.92 -2.33 10.01
CA TRP A 260 -1.91 -2.91 9.13
C TRP A 260 -1.05 -3.98 9.83
N VAL A 261 -0.71 -3.74 11.11
CA VAL A 261 0.05 -4.66 11.97
C VAL A 261 -0.74 -5.91 12.38
N ASP A 262 -2.07 -5.86 12.41
CA ASP A 262 -2.90 -7.01 12.76
C ASP A 262 -2.71 -8.15 11.75
N ASP A 263 -2.49 -7.83 10.47
CA ASP A 263 -2.16 -8.85 9.47
C ASP A 263 -0.86 -9.58 9.81
N ILE A 264 0.15 -8.85 10.30
CA ILE A 264 1.47 -9.39 10.61
C ILE A 264 1.39 -10.30 11.84
N VAL A 265 0.67 -9.85 12.86
CA VAL A 265 0.38 -10.65 14.07
C VAL A 265 -0.39 -11.91 13.71
N ASP A 266 -1.43 -11.80 12.88
CA ASP A 266 -2.25 -12.95 12.46
C ASP A 266 -1.45 -13.97 11.63
N TRP A 267 -0.61 -13.52 10.70
CA TRP A 267 0.17 -14.41 9.83
C TRP A 267 1.32 -15.09 10.56
N CYS A 268 2.02 -14.37 11.44
CA CYS A 268 3.16 -14.92 12.16
C CYS A 268 2.76 -15.57 13.50
N ARG A 269 1.49 -15.45 13.91
CA ARG A 269 0.92 -16.02 15.16
C ARG A 269 1.74 -15.66 16.40
N ALA A 270 2.27 -14.45 16.46
CA ALA A 270 3.12 -13.97 17.54
C ALA A 270 2.85 -12.51 17.84
N SER A 271 3.15 -12.09 19.07
CA SER A 271 2.97 -10.69 19.49
C SER A 271 3.88 -9.76 18.69
N LEU A 272 3.41 -8.53 18.46
CA LEU A 272 4.14 -7.52 17.72
C LEU A 272 5.54 -7.24 18.31
N GLN A 273 5.67 -7.28 19.64
CA GLN A 273 6.95 -7.11 20.34
C GLN A 273 7.96 -8.22 19.98
N LYS A 274 7.53 -9.49 20.02
CA LYS A 274 8.37 -10.64 19.64
C LYS A 274 8.79 -10.56 18.18
N LEU A 275 7.87 -10.16 17.30
CA LEU A 275 8.15 -9.99 15.88
C LEU A 275 9.10 -8.83 15.60
N SER A 276 8.97 -7.72 16.31
CA SER A 276 9.85 -6.56 16.18
C SER A 276 11.27 -6.88 16.60
N HIS A 277 11.44 -7.64 17.68
CA HIS A 277 12.75 -8.13 18.12
C HIS A 277 13.33 -9.14 17.14
N SER A 278 12.54 -10.13 16.70
CA SER A 278 12.97 -11.14 15.74
C SER A 278 13.35 -10.54 14.38
N ALA A 279 12.73 -9.43 13.99
CA ALA A 279 13.04 -8.71 12.77
C ALA A 279 14.42 -8.03 12.76
N LEU A 280 15.08 -7.88 13.92
CA LEU A 280 16.44 -7.33 13.99
C LEU A 280 17.47 -8.31 13.41
N ASP A 281 17.25 -9.60 13.62
CA ASP A 281 18.03 -10.68 13.01
C ASP A 281 17.51 -10.97 11.59
N ARG A 282 18.38 -10.82 10.59
CA ARG A 282 18.00 -11.00 9.18
C ARG A 282 17.71 -12.46 8.83
N GLU A 283 18.45 -13.41 9.40
CA GLU A 283 18.27 -14.83 9.07
C GLU A 283 17.00 -15.36 9.73
N ARG A 284 16.85 -15.10 11.02
CA ARG A 284 15.60 -15.43 11.74
C ARG A 284 14.38 -14.79 11.09
N TRP A 285 14.48 -13.54 10.61
CA TRP A 285 13.37 -12.90 9.92
C TRP A 285 13.02 -13.56 8.58
N LYS A 286 14.02 -14.01 7.82
CA LYS A 286 13.77 -14.73 6.55
C LYS A 286 13.01 -16.03 6.78
N GLU A 287 13.31 -16.74 7.86
CA GLU A 287 12.61 -17.97 8.25
C GLU A 287 11.15 -17.70 8.57
N ILE A 288 10.88 -16.71 9.45
CA ILE A 288 9.50 -16.29 9.79
C ILE A 288 8.72 -15.88 8.54
N VAL A 289 9.34 -15.12 7.63
CA VAL A 289 8.71 -14.72 6.36
C VAL A 289 8.36 -15.95 5.52
N ARG A 290 9.28 -16.93 5.43
CA ARG A 290 9.07 -18.16 4.66
C ARG A 290 7.89 -18.95 5.20
N GLU A 291 7.85 -19.16 6.52
CA GLU A 291 6.77 -19.89 7.21
C GLU A 291 5.42 -19.19 7.06
N ALA A 292 5.36 -17.89 7.32
CA ALA A 292 4.11 -17.12 7.23
C ALA A 292 3.56 -17.02 5.80
N SER A 293 4.45 -17.05 4.79
CA SER A 293 4.06 -17.05 3.38
C SER A 293 3.72 -18.44 2.83
N ASP A 294 3.98 -19.53 3.56
CA ASP A 294 3.65 -20.88 3.13
C ASP A 294 2.15 -21.19 3.40
N THR A 295 1.27 -20.61 2.60
CA THR A 295 -0.18 -20.79 2.71
C THR A 295 -0.67 -22.20 2.37
N ASN A 296 0.21 -23.13 2.00
CA ASN A 296 -0.16 -24.54 1.77
C ASN A 296 -0.26 -25.36 3.07
N ARG A 297 0.09 -24.78 4.22
CA ARG A 297 -0.02 -25.44 5.54
C ARG A 297 -1.31 -25.13 6.29
N HIS A 298 -2.28 -24.43 5.68
CA HIS A 298 -3.53 -24.00 6.31
C HIS A 298 -4.75 -24.36 5.47
#